data_AF-D8LJQ3-F1
#
_entry.id   AF-D8LJQ3-F1
#
_cell.length_a   1.000
_cell.length_b   1.000
_cell.length_c   1.000
_cell.angle_alpha   90.00
_cell.angle_beta   90.00
_cell.angle_gamma   90.00
#
_symmetry.space_group_name_H-M   'P 1'
#
loop_
_entity.id
_entity.type
_entity.pdbx_description
1 polymer ?
#
loop_
_entity_poly.entity_id
_entity_poly.type
_entity_poly.pdbx_seq_one_letter_code
_entity_poly.pdbx_strand_id
1 'polypeptide(L)'
;MSEALQPRMLAPEASDQWLWIVVVGAFGSFLAAFGIGANDVANAFSTSVGARAVTLKQAIVLAGVFEFLGALLLGAPVTKAIRENIVNSRLIY
;
A
#
# COMPACT_ATOMS: atom_id res chain seq x y z
N MET A 1 -44.36 14.41 13.56
CA MET A 1 -43.23 14.57 14.49
C MET A 1 -42.86 13.20 15.04
N SER A 2 -41.87 12.55 14.42
CA SER A 2 -41.09 11.44 14.98
C SER A 2 -39.95 11.21 13.98
N GLU A 3 -38.95 12.08 14.06
CA GLU A 3 -37.61 11.77 13.60
C GLU A 3 -37.13 10.54 14.38
N ALA A 4 -37.18 9.36 13.76
CA ALA A 4 -36.19 8.33 14.03
C ALA A 4 -35.28 8.30 12.81
N LEU A 5 -34.42 9.32 12.77
CA LEU A 5 -33.14 9.36 12.08
C LEU A 5 -32.54 7.95 12.09
N GLN A 6 -32.73 7.20 11.01
CA GLN A 6 -32.00 5.96 10.80
C GLN A 6 -30.53 6.30 11.03
N PRO A 7 -29.84 5.67 12.00
CA PRO A 7 -28.47 6.00 12.30
C PRO A 7 -27.65 5.69 11.06
N ARG A 8 -27.35 6.74 10.30
CA ARG A 8 -26.31 6.74 9.28
C ARG A 8 -25.06 6.19 9.94
N MET A 9 -24.55 5.12 9.37
CA MET A 9 -23.13 4.82 9.37
C MET A 9 -22.50 4.74 10.76
N LEU A 10 -22.75 3.64 11.47
CA LEU A 10 -21.68 3.06 12.28
C LEU A 10 -21.02 2.02 11.38
N ALA A 11 -19.69 2.13 11.23
CA ALA A 11 -18.88 1.23 10.42
C ALA A 11 -19.36 -0.22 10.61
N PRO A 12 -19.39 -1.06 9.56
CA PRO A 12 -19.68 -2.46 9.76
C PRO A 12 -18.71 -2.94 10.84
N GLU A 13 -19.24 -3.35 12.00
CA GLU A 13 -18.45 -4.16 12.91
C GLU A 13 -17.97 -5.30 12.04
N ALA A 14 -16.67 -5.34 11.74
CA ALA A 14 -16.10 -6.44 10.99
C ALA A 14 -16.35 -7.64 11.88
N SER A 15 -17.47 -8.35 11.64
CA SER A 15 -17.84 -9.52 12.41
C SER A 15 -16.61 -10.40 12.50
N ASP A 16 -16.29 -10.97 13.66
CA ASP A 16 -15.06 -11.75 13.88
C ASP A 16 -14.74 -12.71 12.72
N GLN A 17 -15.78 -13.21 12.05
CA GLN A 17 -15.72 -14.00 10.81
C GLN A 17 -14.91 -13.40 9.65
N TRP A 18 -14.79 -12.08 9.50
CA TRP A 18 -14.06 -11.41 8.40
C TRP A 18 -12.73 -10.81 8.84
N LEU A 19 -12.50 -10.68 10.15
CA LEU A 19 -11.31 -10.05 10.71
C LEU A 19 -10.02 -10.75 10.27
N TRP A 20 -10.06 -12.07 10.10
CA TRP A 20 -8.91 -12.85 9.61
C TRP A 20 -8.43 -12.40 8.22
N ILE A 21 -9.33 -11.92 7.34
CA ILE A 21 -8.95 -11.43 6.00
C ILE A 21 -8.11 -10.17 6.13
N VAL A 22 -8.49 -9.26 7.03
CA VAL A 22 -7.75 -8.03 7.29
C VAL A 22 -6.38 -8.35 7.88
N VAL A 23 -6.33 -9.28 8.84
CA VAL A 23 -5.08 -9.69 9.48
C VAL A 23 -4.13 -10.33 8.45
N VAL A 24 -4.58 -11.35 7.72
CA VAL A 24 -3.76 -12.03 6.70
C VAL A 24 -3.37 -11.06 5.57
N GLY A 25 -4.29 -10.21 5.13
CA GLY A 25 -4.03 -9.19 4.12
C GLY A 25 -3.00 -8.15 4.58
N ALA A 26 -3.03 -7.72 5.84
CA ALA A 26 -2.06 -6.79 6.41
C ALA A 26 -0.65 -7.42 6.45
N PHE A 27 -0.51 -8.65 6.96
CA PHE A 27 0.79 -9.33 6.96
C PHE A 27 1.29 -9.64 5.55
N GLY A 28 0.42 -10.11 4.66
CA GLY A 28 0.76 -10.40 3.27
C GLY A 28 1.21 -9.16 2.51
N SER A 29 0.48 -8.04 2.65
CA SER A 29 0.85 -6.77 2.02
C SER A 29 2.11 -6.17 2.61
N PHE A 30 2.36 -6.32 3.91
CA PHE A 30 3.62 -5.91 4.54
C PHE A 30 4.82 -6.65 3.96
N LEU A 31 4.73 -7.98 3.84
CA LEU A 31 5.78 -8.80 3.23
C LEU A 31 5.99 -8.46 1.75
N ALA A 32 4.90 -8.26 1.01
CA ALA A 32 4.95 -7.87 -0.39
C ALA A 32 5.61 -6.50 -0.57
N ALA A 33 5.25 -5.52 0.27
CA ALA A 33 5.85 -4.18 0.24
C ALA A 33 7.37 -4.23 0.50
N PHE A 34 7.82 -5.10 1.40
CA PHE A 34 9.24 -5.30 1.66
C PHE A 34 9.99 -5.82 0.43
N GLY A 35 9.40 -6.80 -0.27
CA GLY A 35 9.97 -7.36 -1.49
C GLY A 35 10.00 -6.37 -2.66
N ILE A 36 8.92 -5.60 -2.84
CA ILE A 36 8.81 -4.58 -3.88
C ILE A 36 9.82 -3.46 -3.63
N GLY A 37 9.86 -2.89 -2.41
CA GLY A 37 10.81 -1.82 -2.08
C GLY A 37 12.27 -2.26 -2.28
N ALA A 38 12.64 -3.46 -1.84
CA ALA A 38 14.00 -3.97 -2.05
C ALA A 38 14.36 -4.10 -3.55
N ASN A 39 13.41 -4.50 -4.40
CA ASN A 39 13.59 -4.58 -5.84
C ASN A 39 13.74 -3.17 -6.46
N ASP A 40 12.91 -2.23 -6.02
CA ASP A 40 12.90 -0.85 -6.52
C ASP A 40 14.20 -0.12 -6.17
N VAL A 41 14.71 -0.24 -4.93
CA VAL A 41 16.01 0.32 -4.54
C VAL A 41 17.14 -0.24 -5.41
N ALA A 42 17.16 -1.54 -5.69
CA ALA A 42 18.18 -2.16 -6.53
C ALA A 42 18.11 -1.62 -7.98
N ASN A 43 16.90 -1.49 -8.52
CA ASN A 43 16.70 -0.98 -9.88
C ASN A 43 17.08 0.50 -10.00
N ALA A 44 16.77 1.31 -8.98
CA ALA A 44 17.05 2.75 -8.98
C ALA A 44 18.53 3.08 -8.70
N PHE A 45 19.20 2.31 -7.83
CA PHE A 45 20.52 2.66 -7.32
C PHE A 45 21.67 1.73 -7.74
N SER A 46 21.42 0.63 -8.45
CA SER A 46 22.49 -0.31 -8.87
C SER A 46 23.61 0.35 -9.69
N THR A 47 23.26 1.21 -10.64
CA THR A 47 24.24 1.91 -11.49
C THR A 47 24.99 2.98 -10.72
N SER A 48 24.29 3.76 -9.88
CA SER A 48 24.89 4.83 -9.07
C SER A 48 25.84 4.28 -8.00
N VAL A 49 25.48 3.16 -7.37
CA VAL A 49 26.34 2.45 -6.42
C VAL A 49 27.49 1.74 -7.15
N GLY A 50 27.22 1.12 -8.30
CA GLY A 50 28.23 0.47 -9.14
C GLY A 50 29.28 1.43 -9.70
N ALA A 51 28.88 2.65 -10.05
CA ALA A 51 29.76 3.73 -10.50
C ALA A 51 30.49 4.47 -9.35
N ARG A 52 30.26 4.05 -8.10
CA ARG A 52 30.78 4.70 -6.88
C ARG A 52 30.38 6.18 -6.72
N ALA A 53 29.30 6.60 -7.39
CA ALA A 53 28.75 7.94 -7.21
C ALA A 53 28.07 8.08 -5.83
N VAL A 54 27.48 6.99 -5.34
CA VAL A 54 26.78 6.93 -4.05
C VAL A 54 27.15 5.62 -3.34
N THR A 55 27.32 5.64 -2.02
CA THR A 55 27.57 4.41 -1.25
C THR A 55 26.28 3.64 -0.99
N LEU A 56 26.37 2.33 -0.74
CA LEU A 56 25.20 1.49 -0.43
C LEU A 56 24.39 2.03 0.76
N LYS A 57 25.07 2.50 1.82
CA LYS A 57 24.40 3.07 2.99
C LYS A 57 23.62 4.34 2.65
N GLN A 58 24.18 5.21 1.82
CA GLN A 58 23.50 6.42 1.36
C GLN A 58 22.30 6.08 0.48
N ALA A 59 22.44 5.12 -0.44
CA ALA A 59 21.34 4.67 -1.29
C ALA A 59 20.16 4.14 -0.46
N ILE A 60 20.41 3.33 0.58
CA ILE A 60 19.35 2.80 1.46
C ILE A 60 18.63 3.93 2.22
N VAL A 61 19.38 4.88 2.79
CA VAL A 61 18.76 6.01 3.53
C VAL A 61 17.95 6.89 2.59
N LEU A 62 18.48 7.19 1.40
CA LEU A 62 17.82 8.00 0.39
C LEU A 62 16.54 7.32 -0.09
N ALA A 63 16.62 6.04 -0.46
CA ALA A 63 15.48 5.24 -0.88
C ALA A 63 14.41 5.18 0.21
N GLY A 64 14.79 4.90 1.47
CA GLY A 64 13.84 4.86 2.58
C GLY A 64 13.07 6.17 2.77
N VAL A 65 13.73 7.32 2.65
CA VAL A 65 13.06 8.63 2.77
C VAL A 65 12.14 8.87 1.57
N PHE A 66 12.65 8.72 0.34
CA PHE A 66 11.88 9.08 -0.85
C PHE A 66 10.77 8.08 -1.19
N GLU A 67 10.96 6.78 -0.96
CA GLU A 67 9.88 5.79 -1.12
C GLU A 67 8.80 5.97 -0.06
N PHE A 68 9.16 6.25 1.19
CA PHE A 68 8.18 6.55 2.23
C PHE A 68 7.38 7.82 1.91
N LEU A 69 8.06 8.89 1.50
CA LEU A 69 7.40 10.12 1.08
C LEU A 69 6.50 9.89 -0.15
N GLY A 70 6.96 9.12 -1.14
CA GLY A 70 6.17 8.74 -2.30
C GLY A 70 4.91 7.96 -1.91
N ALA A 71 5.04 6.99 -1.00
CA ALA A 71 3.91 6.22 -0.49
C ALA A 71 2.89 7.10 0.25
N LEU A 72 3.34 8.05 1.08
CA LEU A 72 2.46 8.97 1.81
C LEU A 72 1.76 9.98 0.89
N LEU A 73 2.49 10.58 -0.05
CA LEU A 73 2.00 11.70 -0.85
C LEU A 73 1.24 11.23 -2.10
N LEU A 74 1.63 10.10 -2.68
CA LEU A 74 1.14 9.61 -3.97
C LEU A 74 0.43 8.25 -3.87
N GLY A 75 0.37 7.64 -2.69
CA GLY A 75 -0.23 6.30 -2.52
C GLY A 75 -1.73 6.24 -2.81
N ALA A 76 -2.51 7.23 -2.36
CA ALA A 76 -3.98 7.24 -2.51
C ALA A 76 -4.48 7.09 -3.97
N PRO A 77 -4.01 7.90 -4.95
CA PRO A 77 -4.41 7.72 -6.34
C PRO A 77 -3.92 6.39 -6.94
N VAL A 78 -2.74 5.90 -6.56
CA VAL A 78 -2.19 4.62 -7.05
C VAL A 78 -3.00 3.43 -6.53
N THR A 79 -3.31 3.38 -5.23
CA THR A 79 -4.15 2.33 -4.65
C THR A 79 -5.54 2.30 -5.27
N LYS A 80 -6.12 3.48 -5.56
CA LYS A 80 -7.41 3.57 -6.26
C LYS A 80 -7.33 2.94 -7.66
N ALA A 81 -6.31 3.29 -8.44
CA ALA A 81 -6.11 2.74 -9.77
C ALA A 81 -5.90 1.21 -9.75
N ILE A 82 -5.11 0.69 -8.82
CA ILE A 82 -4.90 -0.76 -8.65
C ILE A 82 -6.22 -1.46 -8.34
N ARG A 83 -7.01 -0.93 -7.39
CA ARG A 83 -8.30 -1.52 -7.02
C ARG A 83 -9.26 -1.60 -8.21
N GLU A 84 -9.31 -0.54 -9.02
CA GLU A 84 -10.20 -0.47 -10.19
C GLU A 84 -9.77 -1.44 -11.30
N ASN A 85 -8.48 -1.72 -11.46
CA ASN A 85 -7.99 -2.66 -12.47
C ASN A 85 -8.11 -4.14 -12.04
N ILE A 86 -8.04 -4.44 -10.75
CA ILE A 86 -8.10 -5.82 -10.24
C ILE A 86 -9.55 -6.27 -9.98
N VAL A 87 -10.41 -5.38 -9.48
CA VAL A 87 -11.79 -5.74 -9.15
C VAL A 87 -12.68 -5.54 -10.36
N ASN A 88 -13.03 -6.63 -11.04
CA ASN A 88 -14.03 -6.60 -12.10
C ASN A 88 -15.45 -6.55 -11.48
N SER A 89 -15.99 -5.35 -11.33
CA SER A 89 -17.36 -5.14 -10.82
C SER A 89 -18.47 -5.57 -11.79
N ARG A 90 -18.14 -6.03 -13.01
CA ARG A 90 -19.10 -6.46 -14.04
C ARG A 90 -19.47 -7.95 -13.95
N LEU A 91 -18.79 -8.73 -13.10
CA LEU A 91 -19.03 -10.18 -12.94
C LEU A 91 -20.01 -10.52 -11.79
N ILE A 92 -20.63 -9.50 -11.16
CA ILE A 92 -21.50 -9.64 -9.97
C ILE A 92 -22.95 -9.20 -10.26
N TYR A 93 -23.33 -9.07 -11.54
CA TYR A 93 -24.73 -8.92 -11.98
C TYR A 93 -24.99 -9.82 -13.20
#